data_AF-A0A955Y5M6-F1
#
_entry.id   AF-A0A955Y5M6-F1
#
_cell.length_a   1.000
_cell.length_b   1.000
_cell.length_c   1.000
_cell.angle_alpha   90.00
_cell.angle_beta   90.00
_cell.angle_gamma   90.00
#
_symmetry.space_group_name_H-M   'P 1'
#
loop_
_entity.id
_entity.type
_entity.pdbx_description
1 polymer ?
#
loop_
_entity_poly.entity_id
_entity_poly.type
_entity_poly.pdbx_seq_one_letter_code
_entity_poly.pdbx_strand_id
1 'polypeptide(L)'
;SGVCGGARAIEGCWVLDTKAMARIGPLDAERWTVRAQAGVNGQQLEDWLAERGFTLGHSPSSIACSTVGGWAAARSAGQFSSRYGVFEDMVVSAVAVSPGGGVVRLGEGGQGTDADLAMWLGSEGTLGVITELELRVWPTPQRRWLRGYRMPDLATAITAMRTLMQGELHPSVVRLYDPVDTRIGGKTRPKKERSGGSSGFVRRWLRRVDDLPAVHRRTLALPLALPGLLNRVFDGIASGCLLVVGWEGDEDVVGALSAEGARLLDGLGEDLGAEPGERWFASRHAVSYKLMPIFERGGFADTMEVACRWSDLQRTYDAVREAVSPTAVVMAHMSHVYPEGGSIYFSFAGRGDQQVYDRTWEAALRAVLGCGATTTHHHGVGSLKARAASEEVGPAVAGWRAAKASADPAGILSPGRLYVDVAPTEPPVAASPVPQDGLGHGPIGADLDARSEGGEPRWPVPSLPGLPRWQRESWQQPWIGVEGLVDGRPCRLGRGPRSAAGPDLRPWLAEHGATTATWGVATAGERWMGEARVEHPMRVARELLRSDLRPAVLGLREGALVVGFRGPAARRMAVLASDQVPGGLTEVPWRMLPVVEGPLERCADDDPAACHATASSAFRPVRRTP
;
A
#
# COMPACT_ATOMS: atom_id res chain seq x y z
N SER A 1 3.73 4.53 14.59
CA SER A 1 3.67 3.16 15.15
C SER A 1 3.51 3.24 16.66
N GLY A 2 2.26 3.40 17.14
CA GLY A 2 1.94 3.36 18.57
C GLY A 2 1.33 2.02 19.00
N VAL A 3 0.56 1.39 18.11
CA VAL A 3 -0.24 0.19 18.41
C VAL A 3 0.58 -1.09 18.55
N CYS A 4 1.78 -1.15 17.98
CA CYS A 4 2.70 -2.28 18.14
C CYS A 4 3.79 -2.05 19.21
N GLY A 5 3.61 -1.03 20.06
CA GLY A 5 4.55 -0.72 21.14
C GLY A 5 5.77 0.12 20.73
N GLY A 6 5.83 0.63 19.49
CA GLY A 6 6.93 1.48 19.03
C GLY A 6 7.16 2.72 19.91
N ALA A 7 6.09 3.36 20.35
CA ALA A 7 6.13 4.53 21.24
C ALA A 7 6.05 4.19 22.75
N ARG A 8 6.09 2.91 23.15
CA ARG A 8 6.03 2.53 24.56
C ARG A 8 7.33 2.94 25.25
N ALA A 9 7.25 3.85 26.20
CA ALA A 9 8.37 4.20 27.07
C ALA A 9 8.80 2.99 27.91
N ILE A 10 10.10 2.84 28.13
CA ILE A 10 10.68 1.91 29.08
C ILE A 10 11.28 2.71 30.25
N GLU A 11 11.53 2.05 31.36
CA GLU A 11 12.13 2.69 32.54
C GLU A 11 13.47 3.34 32.18
N GLY A 12 13.71 4.55 32.70
CA GLY A 12 14.93 5.32 32.45
C GLY A 12 15.02 6.02 31.08
N CYS A 13 13.95 6.01 30.26
CA CYS A 13 13.95 6.67 28.95
C CYS A 13 13.28 8.04 28.93
N TRP A 14 13.72 8.87 28.00
CA TRP A 14 13.09 10.14 27.65
C TRP A 14 12.04 9.93 26.57
N VAL A 15 10.88 10.60 26.69
CA VAL A 15 9.88 10.68 25.63
C VAL A 15 10.02 12.04 24.96
N LEU A 16 10.43 12.03 23.69
CA LEU A 16 10.50 13.24 22.88
C LEU A 16 9.16 13.47 22.17
N ASP A 17 8.37 14.42 22.67
CA ASP A 17 7.12 14.83 22.00
C ASP A 17 7.40 15.87 20.91
N THR A 18 7.17 15.50 19.65
CA THR A 18 7.37 16.37 18.50
C THR A 18 6.18 17.27 18.19
N LYS A 19 5.04 17.16 18.89
CA LYS A 19 3.80 17.91 18.57
C LYS A 19 3.95 19.43 18.61
N ALA A 20 4.93 19.96 19.33
CA ALA A 20 5.23 21.40 19.29
C ALA A 20 5.84 21.84 17.95
N MET A 21 6.41 20.91 17.17
CA MET A 21 6.90 21.11 15.81
C MET A 21 5.73 20.99 14.82
N ALA A 22 4.76 21.91 14.91
CA ALA A 22 3.50 21.86 14.17
C ALA A 22 3.38 22.94 13.08
N ARG A 23 4.50 23.49 12.59
CA ARG A 23 4.43 24.45 11.47
C ARG A 23 4.19 23.73 10.14
N ILE A 24 3.20 24.22 9.41
CA ILE A 24 2.99 23.93 7.98
C ILE A 24 3.66 25.08 7.21
N GLY A 25 4.60 24.72 6.34
CA GLY A 25 5.35 25.63 5.49
C GLY A 25 4.58 26.03 4.23
N PRO A 26 5.24 26.67 3.25
CA PRO A 26 4.60 27.06 2.01
C PRO A 26 4.14 25.84 1.21
N LEU A 27 2.99 26.00 0.54
CA LEU A 27 2.48 25.12 -0.50
C LEU A 27 3.02 25.60 -1.85
N ASP A 28 3.69 24.73 -2.57
CA ASP A 28 4.10 24.93 -3.96
C ASP A 28 3.04 24.32 -4.89
N ALA A 29 2.17 25.17 -5.44
CA ALA A 29 1.11 24.76 -6.35
C ALA A 29 1.61 24.40 -7.77
N GLU A 30 2.85 24.73 -8.11
CA GLU A 30 3.45 24.32 -9.39
C GLU A 30 4.07 22.93 -9.29
N ARG A 31 4.76 22.65 -8.18
CA ARG A 31 5.38 21.35 -7.88
C ARG A 31 4.41 20.35 -7.26
N TRP A 32 3.26 20.83 -6.76
CA TRP A 32 2.33 20.09 -5.93
C TRP A 32 3.01 19.47 -4.70
N THR A 33 3.72 20.32 -3.95
CA THR A 33 4.36 19.91 -2.69
C THR A 33 4.06 20.87 -1.54
N VAL A 34 4.09 20.36 -0.32
CA VAL A 34 3.96 21.14 0.92
C VAL A 34 5.03 20.71 1.92
N ARG A 35 5.63 21.66 2.62
CA ARG A 35 6.52 21.37 3.75
C ARG A 35 5.72 21.28 5.05
N ALA A 36 5.97 20.27 5.85
CA ALA A 36 5.33 20.10 7.15
C ALA A 36 6.35 19.61 8.18
N GLN A 37 6.35 20.23 9.36
CA GLN A 37 7.12 19.72 10.47
C GLN A 37 6.52 18.40 10.99
N ALA A 38 7.37 17.55 11.56
CA ALA A 38 7.02 16.17 11.94
C ALA A 38 5.88 16.07 12.98
N GLY A 39 5.65 17.12 13.76
CA GLY A 39 4.59 17.20 14.78
C GLY A 39 3.22 17.60 14.24
N VAL A 40 3.13 18.06 12.99
CA VAL A 40 1.86 18.46 12.38
C VAL A 40 0.86 17.30 12.45
N ASN A 41 -0.35 17.57 12.97
CA ASN A 41 -1.43 16.60 13.02
C ASN A 41 -2.03 16.38 11.63
N GLY A 42 -2.41 15.13 11.35
CA GLY A 42 -2.94 14.78 10.04
C GLY A 42 -4.21 15.52 9.63
N GLN A 43 -5.17 15.65 10.55
CA GLN A 43 -6.43 16.33 10.25
C GLN A 43 -6.19 17.83 10.02
N GLN A 44 -5.35 18.44 10.84
CA GLN A 44 -4.97 19.85 10.68
C GLN A 44 -4.29 20.11 9.34
N LEU A 45 -3.46 19.19 8.86
CA LEU A 45 -2.82 19.30 7.54
C LEU A 45 -3.84 19.20 6.40
N GLU A 46 -4.74 18.22 6.44
CA GLU A 46 -5.80 18.08 5.42
C GLU A 46 -6.74 19.30 5.41
N ASP A 47 -7.15 19.81 6.58
CA ASP A 47 -8.00 21.01 6.66
C ASP A 47 -7.30 22.23 6.06
N TRP A 48 -6.01 22.43 6.39
CA TRP A 48 -5.21 23.53 5.85
C TRP A 48 -5.01 23.44 4.33
N LEU A 49 -4.83 22.22 3.80
CA LEU A 49 -4.73 21.97 2.35
C LEU A 49 -6.07 22.19 1.65
N ALA A 50 -7.18 21.75 2.26
CA ALA A 50 -8.52 21.87 1.69
C ALA A 50 -8.92 23.33 1.48
N GLU A 51 -8.59 24.22 2.43
CA GLU A 51 -8.77 25.68 2.29
C GLU A 51 -8.05 26.28 1.06
N ARG A 52 -7.04 25.58 0.54
CA ARG A 52 -6.22 26.00 -0.59
C ARG A 52 -6.52 25.21 -1.87
N GLY A 53 -7.55 24.36 -1.86
CA GLY A 53 -7.95 23.53 -3.01
C GLY A 53 -7.06 22.31 -3.25
N PHE A 54 -6.35 21.85 -2.21
CA PHE A 54 -5.51 20.65 -2.27
C PHE A 54 -5.94 19.62 -1.22
N THR A 55 -5.40 18.41 -1.35
CA THR A 55 -5.49 17.32 -0.37
C THR A 55 -4.19 16.54 -0.39
N LEU A 56 -3.83 15.94 0.75
CA LEU A 56 -2.76 14.96 0.79
C LEU A 56 -3.28 13.57 0.36
N GLY A 57 -4.57 13.31 0.53
CA GLY A 57 -5.19 11.99 0.26
C GLY A 57 -4.83 10.94 1.31
N HIS A 58 -4.02 11.29 2.32
CA HIS A 58 -3.60 10.38 3.38
C HIS A 58 -4.60 10.40 4.54
N SER A 59 -5.57 9.49 4.48
CA SER A 59 -6.62 9.38 5.50
C SER A 59 -6.51 8.08 6.32
N PRO A 60 -5.54 7.93 7.23
CA PRO A 60 -5.50 6.80 8.15
C PRO A 60 -6.64 6.90 9.17
N SER A 61 -7.08 5.78 9.73
CA SER A 61 -8.14 5.76 10.77
C SER A 61 -7.76 6.58 12.03
N SER A 62 -6.46 6.82 12.23
CA SER A 62 -5.89 7.61 13.32
C SER A 62 -5.60 9.06 12.95
N ILE A 63 -6.11 9.58 11.82
CA ILE A 63 -5.78 10.92 11.29
C ILE A 63 -5.90 12.04 12.35
N ALA A 64 -6.91 11.96 13.21
CA ALA A 64 -7.16 12.97 14.25
C ALA A 64 -6.13 12.96 15.39
N CYS A 65 -5.34 11.90 15.57
CA CYS A 65 -4.37 11.78 16.67
C CYS A 65 -2.94 11.43 16.24
N SER A 66 -2.71 11.16 14.96
CA SER A 66 -1.39 10.85 14.40
C SER A 66 -0.76 12.08 13.74
N THR A 67 0.57 12.05 13.59
CA THR A 67 1.37 13.15 13.04
C THR A 67 2.13 12.73 11.80
N VAL A 68 2.51 13.72 10.98
CA VAL A 68 3.26 13.51 9.73
C VAL A 68 4.56 12.73 9.95
N GLY A 69 5.34 13.05 10.99
CA GLY A 69 6.56 12.32 11.32
C GLY A 69 6.29 10.88 11.76
N GLY A 70 5.19 10.66 12.48
CA GLY A 70 4.76 9.32 12.90
C GLY A 70 4.31 8.45 11.73
N TRP A 71 3.75 9.06 10.68
CA TRP A 71 3.39 8.39 9.43
C TRP A 71 4.63 7.93 8.67
N ALA A 72 5.65 8.77 8.54
CA ALA A 72 6.93 8.40 7.93
C ALA A 72 7.67 7.31 8.72
N ALA A 73 7.79 7.50 10.04
CA ALA A 73 8.49 6.56 10.90
C ALA A 73 7.87 5.16 10.90
N ALA A 74 6.58 5.03 10.60
CA ALA A 74 5.86 3.76 10.61
C ALA A 74 5.40 3.27 9.23
N ARG A 75 5.74 3.99 8.15
CA ARG A 75 5.25 3.73 6.78
C ARG A 75 3.74 3.50 6.75
N SER A 76 2.98 4.46 7.28
CA SER A 76 1.53 4.33 7.39
C SER A 76 0.83 4.25 6.02
N ALA A 77 -0.36 3.67 6.01
CA ALA A 77 -1.26 3.63 4.87
C ALA A 77 -2.55 4.41 5.18
N GLY A 78 -3.04 5.16 4.19
CA GLY A 78 -4.31 5.88 4.27
C GLY A 78 -5.42 5.11 3.55
N GLN A 79 -6.68 5.34 3.92
CA GLN A 79 -7.83 4.63 3.35
C GLN A 79 -8.03 4.84 1.84
N PHE A 80 -7.39 5.87 1.26
CA PHE A 80 -7.39 6.17 -0.17
C PHE A 80 -6.07 5.80 -0.89
N SER A 81 -5.26 4.92 -0.27
CA SER A 81 -3.91 4.61 -0.76
C SER A 81 -3.88 3.93 -2.13
N SER A 82 -4.98 3.29 -2.56
CA SER A 82 -5.07 2.68 -3.89
C SER A 82 -4.95 3.71 -5.02
N ARG A 83 -5.30 4.98 -4.75
CA ARG A 83 -5.09 6.11 -5.69
C ARG A 83 -3.88 6.97 -5.31
N TYR A 84 -3.79 7.44 -4.07
CA TYR A 84 -2.77 8.43 -3.68
C TYR A 84 -1.44 7.83 -3.21
N GLY A 85 -1.37 6.50 -3.10
CA GLY A 85 -0.22 5.80 -2.55
C GLY A 85 -0.26 5.69 -1.03
N VAL A 86 0.67 4.90 -0.50
CA VAL A 86 0.94 4.86 0.95
C VAL A 86 1.83 6.04 1.34
N PHE A 87 2.00 6.31 2.63
CA PHE A 87 2.61 7.57 3.07
C PHE A 87 4.02 7.79 2.52
N GLU A 88 4.80 6.71 2.38
CA GLU A 88 6.12 6.81 1.77
C GLU A 88 6.04 7.43 0.38
N ASP A 89 5.11 7.03 -0.50
CA ASP A 89 4.97 7.55 -1.87
C ASP A 89 4.74 9.07 -1.91
N MET A 90 4.22 9.62 -0.81
CA MET A 90 3.97 11.05 -0.66
C MET A 90 5.23 11.81 -0.24
N VAL A 91 6.23 11.17 0.35
CA VAL A 91 7.44 11.84 0.84
C VAL A 91 8.40 12.14 -0.31
N VAL A 92 8.66 13.43 -0.53
CA VAL A 92 9.62 13.93 -1.52
C VAL A 92 11.01 14.04 -0.91
N SER A 93 11.10 14.59 0.30
CA SER A 93 12.34 14.74 1.05
C SER A 93 12.06 14.76 2.55
N ALA A 94 13.09 14.55 3.36
CA ALA A 94 12.98 14.65 4.81
C ALA A 94 14.25 15.24 5.44
N VAL A 95 14.08 15.95 6.55
CA VAL A 95 15.16 16.33 7.46
C VAL A 95 15.01 15.51 8.73
N ALA A 96 16.10 14.93 9.20
CA ALA A 96 16.16 14.16 10.43
C ALA A 96 17.38 14.54 11.27
N VAL A 97 17.36 14.14 12.54
CA VAL A 97 18.49 14.31 13.46
C VAL A 97 18.87 12.96 14.05
N SER A 98 20.13 12.60 13.95
CA SER A 98 20.72 11.35 14.46
C SER A 98 21.87 11.68 15.41
N PRO A 99 22.04 10.94 16.53
CA PRO A 99 23.17 11.11 17.43
C PRO A 99 24.54 10.93 16.77
N GLY A 100 24.66 9.97 15.84
CA GLY A 100 25.91 9.71 15.11
C GLY A 100 26.13 10.62 13.89
N GLY A 101 25.04 11.08 13.25
CA GLY A 101 25.09 11.83 11.98
C GLY A 101 24.79 13.32 12.07
N GLY A 102 24.34 13.84 13.22
CA GLY A 102 23.88 15.23 13.35
C GLY A 102 22.60 15.48 12.54
N VAL A 103 22.58 16.57 11.75
CA VAL A 103 21.46 16.87 10.85
C VAL A 103 21.63 16.09 9.56
N VAL A 104 20.67 15.23 9.25
CA VAL A 104 20.62 14.39 8.06
C VAL A 104 19.56 14.93 7.11
N ARG A 105 19.94 15.12 5.84
CA ARG A 105 19.08 15.61 4.77
C ARG A 105 18.91 14.49 3.74
N LEU A 106 17.68 14.10 3.49
CA LEU A 106 17.32 12.89 2.75
C LEU A 106 16.52 13.28 1.51
N GLY A 107 16.88 12.72 0.36
CA GLY A 107 16.21 13.00 -0.91
C GLY A 107 16.39 14.44 -1.43
N GLU A 108 17.40 15.19 -0.95
CA GLU A 108 17.74 16.51 -1.50
C GLU A 108 18.40 16.37 -2.89
N GLY A 109 18.09 17.28 -3.83
CA GLY A 109 18.60 17.25 -5.21
C GLY A 109 17.75 16.44 -6.20
N GLY A 110 16.76 15.68 -5.69
CA GLY A 110 15.88 14.82 -6.48
C GLY A 110 16.52 13.49 -6.90
N GLN A 111 15.72 12.41 -6.87
CA GLN A 111 15.76 11.09 -7.56
C GLN A 111 17.04 10.25 -7.70
N GLY A 112 18.22 10.84 -7.70
CA GLY A 112 19.48 10.11 -7.76
C GLY A 112 19.83 9.40 -6.45
N THR A 113 19.15 9.71 -5.33
CA THR A 113 19.53 9.25 -3.99
C THR A 113 18.40 8.54 -3.23
N ASP A 114 17.33 8.05 -3.89
CA ASP A 114 16.15 7.40 -3.27
C ASP A 114 16.47 6.34 -2.18
N ALA A 115 17.65 5.73 -2.22
CA ALA A 115 18.12 4.75 -1.24
C ALA A 115 18.23 5.34 0.18
N ASP A 116 18.58 6.63 0.32
CA ASP A 116 18.73 7.27 1.62
C ASP A 116 17.37 7.40 2.34
N LEU A 117 16.35 7.91 1.66
CA LEU A 117 15.02 8.13 2.19
C LEU A 117 14.33 6.80 2.51
N ALA A 118 14.51 5.79 1.66
CA ALA A 118 13.96 4.45 1.86
C ALA A 118 14.52 3.75 3.12
N MET A 119 15.77 4.06 3.51
CA MET A 119 16.38 3.56 4.75
C MET A 119 15.83 4.26 6.01
N TRP A 120 15.27 5.46 5.90
CA TRP A 120 14.76 6.21 7.05
C TRP A 120 13.27 6.05 7.28
N LEU A 121 12.49 5.92 6.21
CA LEU A 121 11.07 5.63 6.30
C LEU A 121 10.85 4.22 6.86
N GLY A 122 10.02 4.09 7.90
CA GLY A 122 9.82 2.80 8.58
C GLY A 122 10.86 2.48 9.65
N SER A 123 11.82 3.37 9.90
CA SER A 123 12.83 3.17 10.95
C SER A 123 12.25 3.16 12.37
N GLU A 124 10.98 3.55 12.57
CA GLU A 124 10.30 3.61 13.86
C GLU A 124 11.08 4.36 14.95
N GLY A 125 11.84 5.39 14.54
CA GLY A 125 12.65 6.20 15.45
C GLY A 125 13.90 5.49 15.96
N THR A 126 14.36 4.43 15.29
CA THR A 126 15.60 3.70 15.64
C THR A 126 16.87 4.27 15.00
N LEU A 127 16.73 5.11 13.96
CA LEU A 127 17.85 5.76 13.28
C LEU A 127 17.96 7.25 13.62
N GLY A 128 16.86 7.90 14.01
CA GLY A 128 16.85 9.31 14.38
C GLY A 128 15.45 9.87 14.54
N VAL A 129 15.38 11.18 14.72
CA VAL A 129 14.14 11.93 14.83
C VAL A 129 13.90 12.67 13.53
N ILE A 130 12.86 12.29 12.79
CA ILE A 130 12.39 13.05 11.63
C ILE A 130 11.80 14.37 12.14
N THR A 131 12.22 15.50 11.57
CA THR A 131 11.87 16.85 12.04
C THR A 131 11.03 17.63 11.03
N GLU A 132 11.24 17.43 9.74
CA GLU A 132 10.51 18.08 8.65
C GLU A 132 10.40 17.14 7.46
N LEU A 133 9.29 17.21 6.73
CA LEU A 133 9.07 16.50 5.48
C LEU A 133 8.55 17.45 4.41
N GLU A 134 8.99 17.23 3.17
CA GLU A 134 8.31 17.75 1.99
C GLU A 134 7.41 16.65 1.42
N LEU A 135 6.12 16.94 1.25
CA LEU A 135 5.10 15.99 0.87
C LEU A 135 4.46 16.39 -0.44
N ARG A 136 4.20 15.41 -1.31
CA ARG A 136 3.33 15.56 -2.48
C ARG A 136 1.90 15.83 -2.05
N VAL A 137 1.21 16.69 -2.78
CA VAL A 137 -0.22 16.96 -2.63
C VAL A 137 -0.93 16.81 -3.97
N TRP A 138 -2.25 16.79 -3.95
CA TRP A 138 -3.09 16.71 -5.13
C TRP A 138 -4.17 17.80 -5.07
N PRO A 139 -4.65 18.31 -6.21
CA PRO A 139 -5.86 19.11 -6.24
C PRO A 139 -7.02 18.38 -5.57
N THR A 140 -7.90 19.10 -4.88
CA THR A 140 -9.13 18.53 -4.33
C THR A 140 -9.95 17.90 -5.45
N PRO A 141 -10.42 16.64 -5.32
CA PRO A 141 -11.18 15.98 -6.38
C PRO A 141 -12.51 16.70 -6.63
N GLN A 142 -12.82 16.94 -7.92
CA GLN A 142 -14.09 17.55 -8.34
C GLN A 142 -15.28 16.61 -8.08
N ARG A 143 -15.05 15.31 -8.29
CA ARG A 143 -16.06 14.27 -8.12
C ARG A 143 -15.54 13.13 -7.26
N ARG A 144 -16.41 12.61 -6.40
CA ARG A 144 -16.22 11.36 -5.68
C ARG A 144 -17.40 10.43 -5.96
N TRP A 145 -17.10 9.26 -6.49
CA TRP A 145 -18.06 8.21 -6.78
C TRP A 145 -17.78 7.03 -5.85
N LEU A 146 -18.81 6.53 -5.16
CA LEU A 146 -18.70 5.45 -4.18
C LEU A 146 -19.90 4.51 -4.31
N ARG A 147 -19.65 3.20 -4.24
CA ARG A 147 -20.69 2.16 -4.25
C ARG A 147 -20.39 0.99 -3.35
N GLY A 148 -21.43 0.27 -2.95
CA GLY A 148 -21.33 -1.04 -2.32
C GLY A 148 -21.79 -2.16 -3.23
N TYR A 149 -21.16 -3.32 -3.12
CA TYR A 149 -21.51 -4.55 -3.83
C TYR A 149 -21.64 -5.68 -2.83
N ARG A 150 -22.70 -6.48 -2.94
CA ARG A 150 -22.86 -7.74 -2.22
C ARG A 150 -22.23 -8.85 -3.05
N MET A 151 -21.13 -9.41 -2.54
CA MET A 151 -20.43 -10.54 -3.14
C MET A 151 -20.95 -11.85 -2.53
N PRO A 152 -21.05 -12.94 -3.31
CA PRO A 152 -21.58 -14.22 -2.82
C PRO A 152 -20.67 -14.86 -1.75
N ASP A 153 -19.36 -14.75 -1.94
CA ASP A 153 -18.34 -15.34 -1.08
C ASP A 153 -17.00 -14.56 -1.17
N LEU A 154 -16.05 -14.96 -0.32
CA LEU A 154 -14.75 -14.29 -0.22
C LEU A 154 -13.90 -14.48 -1.47
N ALA A 155 -13.92 -15.66 -2.10
CA ALA A 155 -13.11 -15.95 -3.28
C ALA A 155 -13.54 -15.11 -4.50
N THR A 156 -14.84 -14.97 -4.70
CA THR A 156 -15.43 -14.11 -5.74
C THR A 156 -15.11 -12.64 -5.46
N ALA A 157 -15.18 -12.22 -4.21
CA ALA A 157 -14.81 -10.86 -3.82
C ALA A 157 -13.32 -10.56 -4.03
N ILE A 158 -12.42 -11.49 -3.70
CA ILE A 158 -10.98 -11.38 -3.97
C ILE A 158 -10.73 -11.28 -5.48
N THR A 159 -11.42 -12.09 -6.28
CA THR A 159 -11.35 -12.03 -7.75
C THR A 159 -11.78 -10.66 -8.26
N ALA A 160 -12.90 -10.12 -7.76
CA ALA A 160 -13.37 -8.79 -8.13
C ALA A 160 -12.35 -7.68 -7.79
N MET A 161 -11.77 -7.69 -6.58
CA MET A 161 -10.73 -6.73 -6.20
C MET A 161 -9.50 -6.83 -7.10
N ARG A 162 -9.02 -8.05 -7.37
CA ARG A 162 -7.89 -8.29 -8.27
C ARG A 162 -8.17 -7.77 -9.67
N THR A 163 -9.35 -8.07 -10.23
CA THR A 163 -9.77 -7.62 -11.56
C THR A 163 -9.82 -6.10 -11.66
N LEU A 164 -10.32 -5.40 -10.64
CA LEU A 164 -10.31 -3.94 -10.62
C LEU A 164 -8.88 -3.36 -10.61
N MET A 165 -7.99 -3.94 -9.81
CA MET A 165 -6.61 -3.45 -9.67
C MET A 165 -5.76 -3.77 -10.90
N GLN A 166 -5.84 -4.99 -11.43
CA GLN A 166 -5.16 -5.42 -12.66
C GLN A 166 -5.83 -4.86 -13.92
N GLY A 167 -7.05 -4.34 -13.77
CA GLY A 167 -7.76 -3.56 -14.78
C GLY A 167 -7.17 -2.17 -15.02
N GLU A 168 -6.20 -1.75 -14.19
CA GLU A 168 -5.60 -0.41 -14.19
C GLU A 168 -6.64 0.70 -14.07
N LEU A 169 -7.69 0.44 -13.28
CA LEU A 169 -8.78 1.40 -13.09
C LEU A 169 -8.48 2.43 -11.99
N HIS A 170 -7.43 2.24 -11.19
CA HIS A 170 -7.01 3.15 -10.11
C HIS A 170 -8.15 3.61 -9.16
N PRO A 171 -8.93 2.69 -8.58
CA PRO A 171 -9.92 3.04 -7.57
C PRO A 171 -9.26 3.76 -6.39
N SER A 172 -9.90 4.81 -5.89
CA SER A 172 -9.45 5.47 -4.67
C SER A 172 -9.71 4.61 -3.44
N VAL A 173 -10.76 3.79 -3.45
CA VAL A 173 -11.03 2.81 -2.40
C VAL A 173 -11.49 1.48 -3.00
N VAL A 174 -10.95 0.39 -2.45
CA VAL A 174 -11.47 -0.97 -2.60
C VAL A 174 -11.34 -1.62 -1.24
N ARG A 175 -12.48 -1.93 -0.61
CA ARG A 175 -12.50 -2.44 0.76
C ARG A 175 -13.50 -3.57 0.90
N LEU A 176 -13.02 -4.73 1.32
CA LEU A 176 -13.83 -5.94 1.44
C LEU A 176 -14.02 -6.28 2.91
N TYR A 177 -15.27 -6.41 3.33
CA TYR A 177 -15.66 -6.87 4.65
C TYR A 177 -16.00 -8.35 4.60
N ASP A 178 -15.41 -9.17 5.47
CA ASP A 178 -15.72 -10.59 5.52
C ASP A 178 -17.19 -10.82 5.93
N PRO A 179 -17.72 -12.06 5.81
CA PRO A 179 -19.11 -12.33 6.14
C PRO A 179 -19.48 -11.98 7.59
N VAL A 180 -18.55 -12.16 8.53
CA VAL A 180 -18.76 -11.90 9.96
C VAL A 180 -18.82 -10.40 10.22
N ASP A 181 -17.88 -9.63 9.69
CA ASP A 181 -17.82 -8.17 9.79
C ASP A 181 -18.98 -7.53 9.03
N THR A 182 -19.37 -8.05 7.87
CA THR A 182 -20.56 -7.59 7.12
C THR A 182 -21.83 -7.70 7.96
N ARG A 183 -21.96 -8.74 8.79
CA ARG A 183 -23.14 -8.99 9.63
C ARG A 183 -23.09 -8.29 10.98
N ILE A 184 -21.91 -8.21 11.61
CA ILE A 184 -21.71 -7.57 12.92
C ILE A 184 -21.63 -6.05 12.76
N GLY A 185 -20.92 -5.60 11.73
CA GLY A 185 -20.75 -4.23 11.32
C GLY A 185 -22.06 -3.61 10.85
N GLY A 186 -22.88 -3.16 11.80
CA GLY A 186 -24.02 -2.27 11.55
C GLY A 186 -23.65 -0.89 10.99
N LYS A 187 -22.48 -0.73 10.36
CA LYS A 187 -22.02 0.49 9.69
C LYS A 187 -22.67 0.68 8.31
N THR A 188 -23.46 -0.30 7.84
CA THR A 188 -24.04 -0.38 6.49
C THR A 188 -25.56 -0.59 6.45
N ARG A 189 -26.27 -0.46 7.59
CA ARG A 189 -27.75 -0.52 7.63
C ARG A 189 -28.39 0.85 7.94
N PRO A 190 -29.51 1.20 7.29
CA PRO A 190 -30.18 2.49 7.47
C PRO A 190 -30.70 2.70 8.89
N LYS A 191 -30.64 3.94 9.38
CA LYS A 191 -31.06 4.39 10.73
C LYS A 191 -32.55 4.10 11.03
N LYS A 192 -33.37 3.92 9.99
CA LYS A 192 -34.82 3.67 10.08
C LYS A 192 -35.18 2.21 10.39
N GLU A 193 -34.29 1.25 10.12
CA GLU A 193 -34.48 -0.18 10.44
C GLU A 193 -33.78 -0.58 11.75
N ARG A 194 -33.78 0.30 12.76
CA ARG A 194 -33.36 -0.06 14.14
C ARG A 194 -34.41 -0.90 14.86
N SER A 195 -35.08 -1.81 14.16
CA SER A 195 -35.78 -2.94 14.73
C SER A 195 -34.95 -4.22 14.47
N GLY A 196 -33.97 -4.48 15.36
CA GLY A 196 -33.59 -5.88 15.66
C GLY A 196 -32.27 -6.45 15.13
N GLY A 197 -31.26 -5.68 14.73
CA GLY A 197 -29.95 -6.22 14.26
C GLY A 197 -28.75 -5.97 15.19
N SER A 198 -27.95 -7.02 15.43
CA SER A 198 -26.67 -7.20 16.17
C SER A 198 -26.41 -6.43 17.48
N SER A 199 -26.56 -5.11 17.52
CA SER A 199 -26.61 -4.36 18.79
C SER A 199 -27.74 -4.86 19.68
N GLY A 200 -28.84 -5.33 19.08
CA GLY A 200 -29.96 -5.93 19.80
C GLY A 200 -29.68 -7.32 20.34
N PHE A 201 -28.74 -8.09 19.78
CA PHE A 201 -28.36 -9.40 20.34
C PHE A 201 -27.45 -9.21 21.54
N VAL A 202 -26.31 -8.53 21.34
CA VAL A 202 -25.34 -8.28 22.41
C VAL A 202 -25.96 -7.48 23.54
N ARG A 203 -26.79 -6.47 23.25
CA ARG A 203 -27.47 -5.66 24.29
C ARG A 203 -28.64 -6.38 24.97
N ARG A 204 -29.42 -7.23 24.28
CA ARG A 204 -30.45 -8.08 24.93
C ARG A 204 -29.83 -9.20 25.76
N TRP A 205 -28.72 -9.74 25.28
CA TRP A 205 -27.93 -10.74 25.97
C TRP A 205 -27.29 -10.14 27.23
N LEU A 206 -26.63 -8.98 27.12
CA LEU A 206 -26.08 -8.24 28.26
C LEU A 206 -27.17 -7.85 29.29
N ARG A 207 -28.34 -7.35 28.85
CA ARG A 207 -29.46 -7.08 29.77
C ARG A 207 -29.93 -8.34 30.51
N ARG A 208 -30.11 -9.46 29.81
CA ARG A 208 -30.47 -10.74 30.45
C ARG A 208 -29.42 -11.21 31.45
N VAL A 209 -28.14 -10.92 31.21
CA VAL A 209 -27.05 -11.26 32.14
C VAL A 209 -27.03 -10.32 33.34
N ASP A 210 -27.36 -9.04 33.14
CA ASP A 210 -27.46 -8.04 34.21
C ASP A 210 -28.64 -8.32 35.16
N ASP A 211 -29.72 -8.93 34.65
CA ASP A 211 -30.92 -9.33 35.40
C ASP A 211 -30.75 -10.64 36.21
N LEU A 212 -29.60 -11.32 36.11
CA LEU A 212 -29.33 -12.55 36.86
C LEU A 212 -28.80 -12.29 38.28
N PRO A 213 -29.08 -13.19 39.25
CA PRO A 213 -28.54 -13.08 40.61
C PRO A 213 -27.01 -12.94 40.64
N ALA A 214 -26.45 -12.21 41.59
CA ALA A 214 -25.01 -11.89 41.65
C ALA A 214 -24.07 -13.11 41.58
N VAL A 215 -24.53 -14.28 42.06
CA VAL A 215 -23.84 -15.58 41.95
C VAL A 215 -23.66 -16.04 40.50
N HIS A 216 -24.56 -15.66 39.58
CA HIS A 216 -24.54 -16.00 38.16
C HIS A 216 -23.80 -14.97 37.29
N ARG A 217 -23.51 -13.75 37.79
CA ARG A 217 -22.71 -12.73 37.07
C ARG A 217 -21.25 -13.13 36.89
N ARG A 218 -20.71 -13.98 37.77
CA ARG A 218 -19.34 -14.52 37.67
C ARG A 218 -19.23 -15.72 36.72
N THR A 219 -20.30 -16.49 36.55
CA THR A 219 -20.33 -17.70 35.71
C THR A 219 -20.82 -17.45 34.28
N LEU A 220 -21.49 -16.33 33.99
CA LEU A 220 -21.97 -15.94 32.66
C LEU A 220 -21.27 -14.67 32.11
N ALA A 221 -19.94 -14.61 32.27
CA ALA A 221 -19.10 -13.49 31.84
C ALA A 221 -18.77 -13.53 30.33
N LEU A 222 -19.59 -12.86 29.51
CA LEU A 222 -19.49 -12.71 28.04
C LEU A 222 -19.35 -14.00 27.22
N PRO A 223 -19.90 -14.06 25.99
CA PRO A 223 -19.77 -15.24 25.14
C PRO A 223 -18.32 -15.49 24.66
N LEU A 224 -17.38 -14.58 24.96
CA LEU A 224 -15.94 -14.68 24.67
C LEU A 224 -15.20 -15.77 25.47
N ALA A 225 -15.85 -16.41 26.46
CA ALA A 225 -15.27 -17.54 27.19
C ALA A 225 -15.19 -18.83 26.36
N LEU A 226 -15.93 -18.92 25.24
CA LEU A 226 -15.89 -20.03 24.29
C LEU A 226 -15.71 -19.50 22.86
N PRO A 227 -14.56 -18.90 22.53
CA PRO A 227 -14.35 -18.19 21.26
C PRO A 227 -14.54 -19.11 20.04
N GLY A 228 -14.04 -20.35 20.09
CA GLY A 228 -14.20 -21.30 19.00
C GLY A 228 -15.64 -21.79 18.77
N LEU A 229 -16.53 -21.71 19.77
CA LEU A 229 -17.96 -21.97 19.55
C LEU A 229 -18.62 -20.76 18.88
N LEU A 230 -18.25 -19.54 19.29
CA LEU A 230 -18.77 -18.33 18.67
C LEU A 230 -18.34 -18.16 17.23
N ASN A 231 -17.08 -18.42 16.89
CA ASN A 231 -16.61 -18.34 15.52
C ASN A 231 -17.43 -19.30 14.63
N ARG A 232 -17.63 -20.55 15.05
CA ARG A 232 -18.50 -21.51 14.34
C ARG A 232 -19.94 -21.04 14.17
N VAL A 233 -20.50 -20.39 15.19
CA VAL A 233 -21.85 -19.81 15.11
C VAL A 233 -21.87 -18.63 14.13
N PHE A 234 -20.85 -17.78 14.12
CA PHE A 234 -20.77 -16.67 13.17
C PHE A 234 -20.60 -17.18 11.74
N ASP A 235 -19.71 -18.15 11.53
CA ASP A 235 -19.46 -18.76 10.22
C ASP A 235 -20.72 -19.42 9.66
N GLY A 236 -21.52 -20.09 10.51
CA GLY A 236 -22.76 -20.75 10.09
C GLY A 236 -23.94 -19.82 9.77
N ILE A 237 -23.88 -18.53 10.15
CA ILE A 237 -24.98 -17.56 9.99
C ILE A 237 -24.57 -16.41 9.04
N ALA A 238 -23.28 -16.26 8.76
CA ALA A 238 -22.77 -15.23 7.87
C ALA A 238 -22.85 -15.68 6.40
N SER A 239 -23.52 -14.91 5.55
CA SER A 239 -23.62 -15.17 4.12
C SER A 239 -23.31 -13.89 3.33
N GLY A 240 -22.48 -14.03 2.31
CA GLY A 240 -22.03 -12.92 1.46
C GLY A 240 -21.00 -11.99 2.12
N CYS A 241 -20.30 -11.22 1.29
CA CYS A 241 -19.36 -10.19 1.70
C CYS A 241 -19.81 -8.81 1.19
N LEU A 242 -19.48 -7.74 1.88
CA LEU A 242 -19.65 -6.38 1.37
C LEU A 242 -18.34 -5.87 0.79
N LEU A 243 -18.35 -5.51 -0.49
CA LEU A 243 -17.27 -4.82 -1.17
C LEU A 243 -17.65 -3.34 -1.37
N VAL A 244 -16.83 -2.42 -0.88
CA VAL A 244 -16.95 -0.97 -1.14
C VAL A 244 -15.92 -0.57 -2.18
N VAL A 245 -16.35 0.10 -3.23
CA VAL A 245 -15.49 0.57 -4.33
C VAL A 245 -15.75 2.05 -4.57
N GLY A 246 -14.70 2.80 -4.90
CA GLY A 246 -14.84 4.20 -5.26
C GLY A 246 -13.70 4.76 -6.08
N TRP A 247 -14.00 5.87 -6.73
CA TRP A 247 -13.09 6.69 -7.52
C TRP A 247 -13.27 8.16 -7.14
N GLU A 248 -12.19 8.92 -7.17
CA GLU A 248 -12.25 10.37 -7.01
C GLU A 248 -11.23 11.06 -7.91
N GLY A 249 -11.53 12.28 -8.35
CA GLY A 249 -10.72 13.02 -9.30
C GLY A 249 -11.57 13.98 -10.13
N ASP A 250 -11.12 14.21 -11.36
CA ASP A 250 -11.87 14.93 -12.40
C ASP A 250 -13.20 14.21 -12.74
N GLU A 251 -14.25 14.98 -13.05
CA GLU A 251 -15.60 14.44 -13.25
C GLU A 251 -15.70 13.43 -14.40
N ASP A 252 -15.07 13.74 -15.54
CA ASP A 252 -15.13 12.93 -16.76
C ASP A 252 -14.33 11.64 -16.59
N VAL A 253 -13.14 11.76 -15.98
CA VAL A 253 -12.28 10.62 -15.67
C VAL A 253 -12.94 9.66 -14.69
N VAL A 254 -13.51 10.18 -13.60
CA VAL A 254 -14.28 9.37 -12.65
C VAL A 254 -15.47 8.72 -13.36
N GLY A 255 -16.13 9.43 -14.29
CA GLY A 255 -17.22 8.88 -15.09
C GLY A 255 -16.83 7.64 -15.87
N ALA A 256 -15.74 7.69 -16.64
CA ALA A 256 -15.32 6.55 -17.44
C ALA A 256 -14.77 5.39 -16.60
N LEU A 257 -13.94 5.68 -15.58
CA LEU A 257 -13.35 4.66 -14.71
C LEU A 257 -14.42 3.91 -13.91
N SER A 258 -15.37 4.64 -13.31
CA SER A 258 -16.46 4.02 -12.55
C SER A 258 -17.39 3.18 -13.44
N ALA A 259 -17.66 3.63 -14.67
CA ALA A 259 -18.46 2.87 -15.63
C ALA A 259 -17.75 1.60 -16.10
N GLU A 260 -16.42 1.60 -16.22
CA GLU A 260 -15.66 0.41 -16.58
C GLU A 260 -15.53 -0.54 -15.39
N GLY A 261 -15.30 0.00 -14.18
CA GLY A 261 -15.31 -0.76 -12.95
C GLY A 261 -16.64 -1.47 -12.72
N ALA A 262 -17.77 -0.78 -12.93
CA ALA A 262 -19.09 -1.41 -12.87
C ALA A 262 -19.26 -2.55 -13.87
N ARG A 263 -18.73 -2.40 -15.10
CA ARG A 263 -18.75 -3.47 -16.12
C ARG A 263 -17.91 -4.68 -15.70
N LEU A 264 -16.74 -4.47 -15.10
CA LEU A 264 -15.89 -5.57 -14.61
C LEU A 264 -16.49 -6.30 -13.40
N LEU A 265 -17.35 -5.63 -12.63
CA LEU A 265 -18.05 -6.20 -11.48
C LEU A 265 -19.39 -6.85 -11.86
N ASP A 266 -19.89 -6.59 -13.06
CA ASP A 266 -21.13 -7.17 -13.54
C ASP A 266 -21.04 -8.71 -13.58
N GLY A 267 -22.07 -9.38 -13.08
CA GLY A 267 -22.09 -10.83 -12.93
C GLY A 267 -21.23 -11.42 -11.79
N LEU A 268 -20.38 -10.63 -11.12
CA LEU A 268 -19.59 -11.08 -9.94
C LEU A 268 -20.29 -10.81 -8.60
N GLY A 269 -21.11 -9.76 -8.53
CA GLY A 269 -21.82 -9.37 -7.31
C GLY A 269 -23.01 -8.45 -7.59
N GLU A 270 -23.89 -8.31 -6.60
CA GLU A 270 -25.07 -7.45 -6.69
C GLU A 270 -24.71 -6.02 -6.28
N ASP A 271 -24.96 -5.06 -7.17
CA ASP A 271 -24.77 -3.63 -6.90
C ASP A 271 -25.85 -3.11 -5.93
N LEU A 272 -25.41 -2.61 -4.78
CA LEU A 272 -26.27 -2.08 -3.72
C LEU A 272 -26.47 -0.56 -3.82
N GLY A 273 -25.93 0.08 -4.85
CA GLY A 273 -25.96 1.53 -5.03
C GLY A 273 -24.94 2.30 -4.18
N ALA A 274 -25.12 3.62 -4.10
CA ALA A 274 -24.17 4.53 -3.47
C ALA A 274 -24.19 4.49 -1.93
N GLU A 275 -25.35 4.21 -1.33
CA GLU A 275 -25.59 4.34 0.11
C GLU A 275 -24.58 3.58 1.00
N PRO A 276 -24.16 2.33 0.70
CA PRO A 276 -23.11 1.67 1.50
C PRO A 276 -21.76 2.39 1.44
N GLY A 277 -21.37 2.89 0.28
CA GLY A 277 -20.12 3.62 0.08
C GLY A 277 -20.13 5.00 0.76
N GLU A 278 -21.25 5.74 0.64
CA GLU A 278 -21.43 7.03 1.32
C GLU A 278 -21.40 6.89 2.85
N ARG A 279 -22.05 5.87 3.40
CA ARG A 279 -21.99 5.56 4.83
C ARG A 279 -20.59 5.15 5.28
N TRP A 280 -19.92 4.33 4.48
CA TRP A 280 -18.51 4.00 4.72
C TRP A 280 -17.69 5.28 4.81
N PHE A 281 -17.81 6.17 3.84
CA PHE A 281 -17.10 7.45 3.81
C PHE A 281 -17.39 8.29 5.05
N ALA A 282 -18.67 8.47 5.42
CA ALA A 282 -19.06 9.25 6.59
C ALA A 282 -18.60 8.65 7.93
N SER A 283 -18.40 7.33 8.00
CA SER A 283 -18.03 6.61 9.22
C SER A 283 -16.58 6.10 9.25
N ARG A 284 -15.78 6.43 8.24
CA ARG A 284 -14.43 5.88 8.05
C ARG A 284 -13.45 6.19 9.19
N HIS A 285 -13.67 7.29 9.92
CA HIS A 285 -12.92 7.67 11.12
C HIS A 285 -13.63 7.29 12.42
N ALA A 286 -14.80 6.65 12.36
CA ALA A 286 -15.53 6.17 13.54
C ALA A 286 -14.87 4.89 14.09
N VAL A 287 -13.69 5.07 14.69
CA VAL A 287 -12.98 4.06 15.46
C VAL A 287 -13.68 3.88 16.79
N SER A 288 -14.04 2.65 17.13
CA SER A 288 -14.76 2.35 18.35
C SER A 288 -13.79 2.33 19.54
N TYR A 289 -13.73 3.41 20.32
CA TYR A 289 -13.10 3.42 21.64
C TYR A 289 -13.90 2.61 22.70
N LYS A 290 -14.94 1.87 22.29
CA LYS A 290 -15.84 1.10 23.15
C LYS A 290 -15.27 -0.27 23.56
N LEU A 291 -13.94 -0.38 23.67
CA LEU A 291 -13.27 -1.59 24.13
C LEU A 291 -13.24 -1.70 25.66
N MET A 292 -13.47 -0.59 26.38
CA MET A 292 -13.43 -0.56 27.84
C MET A 292 -14.30 -1.64 28.51
N PRO A 293 -15.55 -1.91 28.06
CA PRO A 293 -16.36 -2.99 28.63
C PRO A 293 -15.74 -4.40 28.48
N ILE A 294 -14.89 -4.62 27.46
CA ILE A 294 -14.16 -5.89 27.27
C ILE A 294 -13.04 -5.97 28.32
N PHE A 295 -12.25 -4.90 28.45
CA PHE A 295 -11.14 -4.82 29.41
C PHE A 295 -11.59 -4.93 30.87
N GLU A 296 -12.63 -4.20 31.27
CA GLU A 296 -13.21 -4.24 32.63
C GLU A 296 -13.67 -5.64 33.05
N ARG A 297 -13.98 -6.50 32.07
CA ARG A 297 -14.45 -7.87 32.31
C ARG A 297 -13.32 -8.90 32.23
N GLY A 298 -12.06 -8.47 32.19
CA GLY A 298 -10.89 -9.35 32.10
C GLY A 298 -10.70 -9.95 30.71
N GLY A 299 -11.16 -9.25 29.67
CA GLY A 299 -10.90 -9.59 28.28
C GLY A 299 -9.81 -8.72 27.66
N PHE A 300 -9.35 -9.12 26.48
CA PHE A 300 -8.47 -8.33 25.63
C PHE A 300 -9.10 -8.17 24.25
N ALA A 301 -8.70 -7.12 23.53
CA ALA A 301 -9.10 -6.87 22.15
C ALA A 301 -7.97 -6.14 21.45
N ASP A 302 -7.66 -6.55 20.22
CA ASP A 302 -6.59 -5.97 19.45
C ASP A 302 -6.82 -6.17 17.95
N THR A 303 -5.95 -5.58 17.15
CA THR A 303 -5.99 -5.64 15.69
C THR A 303 -4.61 -5.92 15.11
N MET A 304 -4.56 -6.86 14.18
CA MET A 304 -3.36 -7.21 13.43
C MET A 304 -3.62 -7.01 11.96
N GLU A 305 -2.76 -6.27 11.31
CA GLU A 305 -2.71 -6.18 9.86
C GLU A 305 -1.50 -6.97 9.33
N VAL A 306 -1.66 -7.51 8.12
CA VAL A 306 -0.65 -8.21 7.32
C VAL A 306 -0.86 -7.91 5.84
N ALA A 307 0.06 -8.30 4.97
CA ALA A 307 -0.16 -8.28 3.52
C ALA A 307 0.42 -9.50 2.83
N CYS A 308 -0.18 -9.88 1.71
CA CYS A 308 0.28 -10.99 0.89
C CYS A 308 -0.23 -10.87 -0.55
N ARG A 309 0.29 -11.74 -1.42
CA ARG A 309 -0.11 -11.81 -2.83
C ARG A 309 -1.56 -12.29 -2.96
N TRP A 310 -2.18 -12.02 -4.11
CA TRP A 310 -3.51 -12.53 -4.41
C TRP A 310 -3.63 -14.06 -4.25
N SER A 311 -2.61 -14.81 -4.69
CA SER A 311 -2.54 -16.28 -4.59
C SER A 311 -2.58 -16.81 -3.15
N ASP A 312 -2.10 -16.02 -2.19
CA ASP A 312 -1.95 -16.43 -0.79
C ASP A 312 -3.00 -15.78 0.12
N LEU A 313 -3.81 -14.84 -0.40
CA LEU A 313 -4.73 -14.01 0.39
C LEU A 313 -5.79 -14.84 1.12
N GLN A 314 -6.46 -15.75 0.41
CA GLN A 314 -7.45 -16.66 1.00
C GLN A 314 -6.81 -17.59 2.04
N ARG A 315 -5.70 -18.24 1.68
CA ARG A 315 -4.96 -19.14 2.58
C ARG A 315 -4.51 -18.43 3.86
N THR A 316 -4.01 -17.20 3.74
CA THR A 316 -3.57 -16.39 4.89
C THR A 316 -4.74 -16.02 5.79
N TYR A 317 -5.88 -15.64 5.20
CA TYR A 317 -7.12 -15.38 5.93
C TYR A 317 -7.55 -16.61 6.75
N ASP A 318 -7.61 -17.78 6.12
CA ASP A 318 -8.05 -19.02 6.78
C ASP A 318 -7.08 -19.45 7.88
N ALA A 319 -5.77 -19.48 7.60
CA ALA A 319 -4.75 -19.92 8.54
C ALA A 319 -4.67 -19.04 9.80
N VAL A 320 -4.77 -17.72 9.65
CA VAL A 320 -4.75 -16.80 10.80
C VAL A 320 -6.04 -16.95 11.62
N ARG A 321 -7.20 -17.08 10.97
CA ARG A 321 -8.47 -17.32 11.70
C ARG A 321 -8.43 -18.62 12.48
N GLU A 322 -7.92 -19.70 11.88
CA GLU A 322 -7.74 -20.98 12.54
C GLU A 322 -6.80 -20.86 13.74
N ALA A 323 -5.66 -20.18 13.60
CA ALA A 323 -4.68 -20.01 14.66
C ALA A 323 -5.20 -19.16 15.85
N VAL A 324 -6.02 -18.14 15.58
CA VAL A 324 -6.56 -17.22 16.60
C VAL A 324 -7.80 -17.78 17.30
N SER A 325 -8.64 -18.53 16.58
CA SER A 325 -9.95 -19.03 17.05
C SER A 325 -9.96 -19.77 18.40
N PRO A 326 -8.92 -20.53 18.79
CA PRO A 326 -8.87 -21.18 20.09
C PRO A 326 -8.89 -20.20 21.28
N THR A 327 -8.43 -18.96 21.07
CA THR A 327 -8.18 -17.99 22.15
C THR A 327 -8.99 -16.70 22.01
N ALA A 328 -9.47 -16.38 20.80
CA ALA A 328 -10.22 -15.16 20.55
C ALA A 328 -11.26 -15.33 19.43
N VAL A 329 -12.33 -14.53 19.50
CA VAL A 329 -13.21 -14.28 18.36
C VAL A 329 -12.45 -13.41 17.38
N VAL A 330 -12.49 -13.75 16.10
CA VAL A 330 -11.73 -13.06 15.05
C VAL A 330 -12.62 -12.70 13.87
N MET A 331 -12.43 -11.49 13.35
CA MET A 331 -13.03 -10.98 12.12
C MET A 331 -11.94 -10.34 11.26
N ALA A 332 -12.15 -10.25 9.96
CA ALA A 332 -11.22 -9.57 9.08
C ALA A 332 -11.91 -8.72 8.01
N HIS A 333 -11.15 -7.76 7.49
CA HIS A 333 -11.49 -7.05 6.27
C HIS A 333 -10.22 -6.79 5.46
N MET A 334 -10.33 -6.77 4.14
CA MET A 334 -9.22 -6.34 3.27
C MET A 334 -9.25 -4.82 3.19
N SER A 335 -8.18 -4.20 3.65
CA SER A 335 -8.12 -2.76 3.94
C SER A 335 -7.46 -1.95 2.84
N HIS A 336 -6.50 -2.55 2.13
CA HIS A 336 -5.72 -1.96 1.04
C HIS A 336 -5.46 -3.02 -0.01
N VAL A 337 -5.43 -2.62 -1.28
CA VAL A 337 -5.18 -3.52 -2.42
C VAL A 337 -4.23 -2.87 -3.41
N TYR A 338 -3.53 -3.74 -4.13
CA TYR A 338 -2.49 -3.47 -5.11
C TYR A 338 -2.68 -4.41 -6.31
N PRO A 339 -2.10 -4.15 -7.49
CA PRO A 339 -2.24 -5.07 -8.62
C PRO A 339 -1.81 -6.51 -8.33
N GLU A 340 -0.90 -6.71 -7.38
CA GLU A 340 -0.24 -7.96 -7.04
C GLU A 340 -0.77 -8.62 -5.75
N GLY A 341 -1.52 -7.90 -4.92
CA GLY A 341 -2.08 -8.46 -3.69
C GLY A 341 -2.86 -7.46 -2.84
N GLY A 342 -3.02 -7.78 -1.56
CA GLY A 342 -3.71 -6.90 -0.62
C GLY A 342 -3.28 -7.07 0.83
N SER A 343 -3.74 -6.14 1.66
CA SER A 343 -3.61 -6.20 3.11
C SER A 343 -4.88 -6.74 3.76
N ILE A 344 -4.71 -7.70 4.66
CA ILE A 344 -5.77 -8.22 5.51
C ILE A 344 -5.63 -7.58 6.89
N TYR A 345 -6.74 -7.04 7.39
CA TYR A 345 -6.85 -6.44 8.71
C TYR A 345 -7.73 -7.31 9.60
N PHE A 346 -7.12 -8.02 10.54
CA PHE A 346 -7.78 -8.83 11.56
C PHE A 346 -8.11 -7.98 12.78
N SER A 347 -9.32 -8.15 13.31
CA SER A 347 -9.70 -7.68 14.64
C SER A 347 -10.08 -8.89 15.49
N PHE A 348 -9.55 -8.99 16.70
CA PHE A 348 -9.84 -10.11 17.57
C PHE A 348 -10.04 -9.69 19.01
N ALA A 349 -10.89 -10.43 19.72
CA ALA A 349 -11.17 -10.22 21.13
C ALA A 349 -11.33 -11.55 21.86
N GLY A 350 -10.69 -11.66 23.01
CA GLY A 350 -10.66 -12.88 23.82
C GLY A 350 -10.82 -12.59 25.31
N ARG A 351 -10.83 -13.64 26.11
CA ARG A 351 -10.81 -13.58 27.57
C ARG A 351 -9.53 -14.23 28.07
N GLY A 352 -8.80 -13.57 28.96
CA GLY A 352 -7.56 -14.10 29.49
C GLY A 352 -6.64 -13.02 30.04
N ASP A 353 -5.54 -13.47 30.62
CA ASP A 353 -4.44 -12.62 31.06
C ASP A 353 -3.47 -12.33 29.90
N GLN A 354 -2.37 -11.66 30.22
CA GLN A 354 -1.30 -11.34 29.28
C GLN A 354 -0.76 -12.58 28.56
N GLN A 355 -0.68 -13.74 29.24
CA GLN A 355 -0.14 -14.96 28.62
C GLN A 355 -1.07 -15.50 27.53
N VAL A 356 -2.39 -15.42 27.72
CA VAL A 356 -3.34 -15.79 26.67
C VAL A 356 -3.20 -14.86 25.48
N TYR A 357 -3.15 -13.54 25.72
CA TYR A 357 -2.95 -12.53 24.68
C TYR A 357 -1.65 -12.75 23.89
N ASP A 358 -0.54 -12.99 24.57
CA ASP A 358 0.76 -13.21 23.93
C ASP A 358 0.74 -14.49 23.08
N ARG A 359 0.16 -15.59 23.60
CA ARG A 359 -0.01 -16.83 22.82
C ARG A 359 -0.90 -16.64 21.59
N THR A 360 -1.95 -15.81 21.67
CA THR A 360 -2.80 -15.47 20.53
C THR A 360 -1.99 -14.78 19.44
N TRP A 361 -1.21 -13.76 19.81
CA TRP A 361 -0.34 -13.03 18.87
C TRP A 361 0.76 -13.92 18.28
N GLU A 362 1.41 -14.76 19.09
CA GLU A 362 2.42 -15.71 18.62
C GLU A 362 1.86 -16.75 17.65
N ALA A 363 0.64 -17.27 17.90
CA ALA A 363 -0.03 -18.19 17.00
C ALA A 363 -0.38 -17.51 15.67
N ALA A 364 -0.90 -16.28 15.74
CA ALA A 364 -1.24 -15.48 14.56
C ALA A 364 -0.02 -15.18 13.69
N LEU A 365 1.07 -14.65 14.27
CA LEU A 365 2.29 -14.32 13.54
C LEU A 365 2.99 -15.55 12.96
N ARG A 366 2.96 -16.70 13.65
CA ARG A 366 3.45 -17.97 13.09
C ARG A 366 2.65 -18.42 11.87
N ALA A 367 1.32 -18.29 11.90
CA ALA A 367 0.46 -18.60 10.75
C ALA A 367 0.75 -17.68 9.55
N VAL A 368 0.99 -16.39 9.81
CA VAL A 368 1.37 -15.39 8.80
C VAL A 368 2.69 -15.79 8.12
N LEU A 369 3.74 -16.05 8.90
CA LEU A 369 5.04 -16.49 8.38
C LEU A 369 4.94 -17.83 7.64
N GLY A 370 4.13 -18.78 8.12
CA GLY A 370 3.90 -20.08 7.48
C GLY A 370 3.15 -20.00 6.14
N CYS A 371 2.41 -18.91 5.90
CA CYS A 371 1.83 -18.60 4.59
C CYS A 371 2.80 -17.82 3.69
N GLY A 372 3.94 -17.38 4.24
CA GLY A 372 4.88 -16.48 3.58
C GLY A 372 4.27 -15.11 3.27
N ALA A 373 3.35 -14.65 4.11
CA ALA A 373 2.84 -13.29 4.13
C ALA A 373 3.79 -12.38 4.94
N THR A 374 3.69 -11.06 4.76
CA THR A 374 4.46 -10.10 5.56
C THR A 374 3.78 -9.80 6.88
N THR A 375 4.56 -9.70 7.96
CA THR A 375 4.10 -9.46 9.33
C THR A 375 3.51 -8.07 9.54
N THR A 376 3.77 -7.12 8.64
CA THR A 376 3.17 -5.78 8.68
C THR A 376 3.08 -5.12 7.30
N HIS A 377 2.02 -4.35 7.13
CA HIS A 377 1.68 -3.50 6.00
C HIS A 377 1.62 -2.02 6.38
N HIS A 378 1.22 -1.66 7.62
CA HIS A 378 1.11 -0.24 7.99
C HIS A 378 1.05 0.09 9.49
N HIS A 379 0.91 -0.87 10.39
CA HIS A 379 0.98 -0.58 11.83
C HIS A 379 2.42 -0.28 12.29
N GLY A 380 3.40 -0.78 11.53
CA GLY A 380 4.78 -0.92 11.96
C GLY A 380 4.98 -2.24 12.70
N VAL A 381 6.22 -2.47 13.11
CA VAL A 381 6.69 -3.65 13.82
C VAL A 381 6.66 -3.41 15.33
N GLY A 382 7.16 -2.26 15.76
CA GLY A 382 7.32 -1.90 17.18
C GLY A 382 8.10 -2.97 17.95
N SER A 383 7.70 -3.27 19.19
CA SER A 383 8.23 -4.43 19.93
C SER A 383 7.36 -5.67 19.79
N LEU A 384 6.07 -5.48 19.55
CA LEU A 384 5.09 -6.56 19.52
C LEU A 384 5.38 -7.55 18.39
N LYS A 385 5.79 -7.05 17.21
CA LYS A 385 6.09 -7.88 16.05
C LYS A 385 7.59 -8.05 15.82
N ALA A 386 8.46 -7.47 16.64
CA ALA A 386 9.91 -7.38 16.39
C ALA A 386 10.56 -8.74 16.13
N ARG A 387 10.19 -9.75 16.93
CA ARG A 387 10.67 -11.12 16.73
C ARG A 387 10.25 -11.68 15.37
N ALA A 388 8.95 -11.63 15.05
CA ALA A 388 8.43 -12.18 13.79
C ALA A 388 8.95 -11.42 12.57
N ALA A 389 9.12 -10.09 12.65
CA ALA A 389 9.73 -9.29 11.60
C ALA A 389 11.23 -9.61 11.42
N SER A 390 11.94 -9.92 12.51
CA SER A 390 13.35 -10.35 12.44
C SER A 390 13.47 -11.74 11.84
N GLU A 391 12.53 -12.65 12.13
CA GLU A 391 12.43 -13.98 11.50
C GLU A 391 12.04 -13.87 10.01
N GLU A 392 11.15 -12.93 9.65
CA GLU A 392 10.78 -12.64 8.26
C GLU A 392 11.97 -12.16 7.43
N VAL A 393 12.71 -11.17 7.95
CA VAL A 393 13.87 -10.55 7.29
C VAL A 393 15.09 -11.45 7.30
N GLY A 394 15.27 -12.23 8.37
CA GLY A 394 16.35 -13.17 8.55
C GLY A 394 17.73 -12.49 8.60
N PRO A 395 18.77 -13.07 7.96
CA PRO A 395 20.13 -12.55 7.97
C PRO A 395 20.29 -11.06 7.63
N ALA A 396 19.39 -10.50 6.82
CA ALA A 396 19.48 -9.10 6.40
C ALA A 396 19.27 -8.09 7.55
N VAL A 397 18.79 -8.54 8.71
CA VAL A 397 18.80 -7.73 9.95
C VAL A 397 20.20 -7.15 10.24
N ALA A 398 21.28 -7.81 9.79
CA ALA A 398 22.64 -7.28 9.89
C ALA A 398 22.82 -5.91 9.21
N GLY A 399 22.21 -5.69 8.04
CA GLY A 399 22.26 -4.40 7.34
C GLY A 399 21.59 -3.28 8.12
N TRP A 400 20.43 -3.57 8.73
CA TRP A 400 19.80 -2.62 9.65
C TRP A 400 20.69 -2.33 10.86
N ARG A 401 21.31 -3.36 11.46
CA ARG A 401 22.21 -3.16 12.60
C ARG A 401 23.39 -2.26 12.24
N ALA A 402 23.98 -2.43 11.06
CA ALA A 402 25.05 -1.57 10.58
C ALA A 402 24.60 -0.10 10.44
N ALA A 403 23.43 0.12 9.83
CA ALA A 403 22.84 1.46 9.73
C ALA A 403 22.56 2.06 11.12
N LYS A 404 22.00 1.27 12.05
CA LYS A 404 21.74 1.70 13.41
C LYS A 404 23.01 2.02 14.19
N ALA A 405 24.07 1.22 14.07
CA ALA A 405 25.34 1.47 14.74
C ALA A 405 26.00 2.77 14.26
N SER A 406 25.83 3.11 12.98
CA SER A 406 26.29 4.40 12.43
C SER A 406 25.43 5.57 12.90
N ALA A 407 24.10 5.44 12.85
CA ALA A 407 23.19 6.51 13.20
C ALA A 407 23.03 6.73 14.72
N ASP A 408 23.23 5.70 15.53
CA ASP A 408 23.06 5.71 16.98
C ASP A 408 24.16 4.87 17.67
N PRO A 409 25.42 5.35 17.69
CA PRO A 409 26.54 4.61 18.26
C PRO A 409 26.38 4.28 19.76
N ALA A 410 25.58 5.07 20.47
CA ALA A 410 25.31 4.89 21.89
C ALA A 410 24.07 4.01 22.17
N GLY A 411 23.31 3.62 21.14
CA GLY A 411 22.12 2.77 21.27
C GLY A 411 20.96 3.42 22.04
N ILE A 412 20.86 4.75 22.05
CA ILE A 412 19.87 5.49 22.84
C ILE A 412 18.50 5.60 22.16
N LEU A 413 18.42 5.34 20.86
CA LEU A 413 17.20 5.48 20.07
C LEU A 413 16.38 4.20 20.07
N SER A 414 15.22 4.26 20.71
CA SER A 414 14.16 3.25 20.69
C SER A 414 14.70 1.80 20.85
N PRO A 415 15.42 1.49 21.94
CA PRO A 415 16.04 0.18 22.12
C PRO A 415 15.01 -0.96 22.14
N GLY A 416 15.35 -2.08 21.50
CA GLY A 416 14.46 -3.26 21.41
C GLY A 416 13.21 -3.06 20.54
N ARG A 417 13.23 -2.10 19.61
CA ARG A 417 12.18 -1.87 18.62
C ARG A 417 12.66 -2.27 17.22
N LEU A 418 11.68 -2.57 16.36
CA LEU A 418 11.84 -2.92 14.95
C LEU A 418 12.47 -4.29 14.73
N TYR A 419 13.77 -4.46 14.92
CA TYR A 419 14.44 -5.76 14.81
C TYR A 419 15.16 -6.13 16.09
N VAL A 420 15.16 -7.43 16.41
CA VAL A 420 15.77 -8.02 17.60
C VAL A 420 16.59 -9.24 17.21
N ASP A 421 17.46 -9.68 18.12
CA ASP A 421 18.28 -10.86 17.91
C ASP A 421 17.41 -12.12 17.98
N VAL A 422 17.25 -12.77 16.83
CA VAL A 422 16.64 -14.09 16.70
C VAL A 422 17.71 -15.06 16.22
N ALA A 423 17.71 -16.29 16.76
CA ALA A 423 18.54 -17.35 16.20
C ALA A 423 18.14 -17.53 14.72
N PRO A 424 19.09 -17.68 13.78
CA PRO A 424 18.76 -17.90 12.38
C PRO A 424 17.93 -19.18 12.30
N THR A 425 16.63 -19.04 12.05
CA THR A 425 15.78 -20.14 11.63
C THR A 425 15.81 -20.14 10.11
N GLU A 426 15.86 -21.32 9.48
CA GLU A 426 15.57 -21.39 8.05
C GLU A 426 14.18 -20.78 7.84
N PRO A 427 14.03 -19.75 7.00
CA PRO A 427 12.72 -19.21 6.72
C PRO A 427 11.88 -20.37 6.18
N PRO A 428 10.63 -20.55 6.64
CA PRO A 428 9.78 -21.61 6.10
C PRO A 428 9.75 -21.43 4.59
N VAL A 429 10.27 -22.43 3.87
CA VAL A 429 10.11 -22.54 2.43
C VAL A 429 8.62 -22.74 2.24
N ALA A 430 7.89 -21.64 2.06
CA ALA A 430 6.53 -21.72 1.61
C ALA A 430 6.60 -22.45 0.28
N ALA A 431 6.13 -23.70 0.27
CA ALA A 431 5.78 -24.42 -0.94
C ALA A 431 4.62 -23.66 -1.59
N SER A 432 4.91 -22.49 -2.15
CA SER A 432 4.10 -21.99 -3.24
C SER A 432 4.48 -22.88 -4.41
N PRO A 433 3.52 -23.61 -5.02
CA PRO A 433 3.77 -24.06 -6.38
C PRO A 433 4.23 -22.84 -7.17
N VAL A 434 5.30 -23.00 -7.95
CA VAL A 434 5.74 -22.00 -8.91
C VAL A 434 4.48 -21.50 -9.61
N PRO A 435 4.10 -20.21 -9.48
CA PRO A 435 2.89 -19.74 -10.13
C PRO A 435 3.05 -19.98 -11.63
N GLN A 436 2.02 -20.55 -12.27
CA GLN A 436 1.95 -20.65 -13.73
C GLN A 436 1.83 -19.25 -14.41
N ASP A 437 1.94 -18.18 -13.61
CA ASP A 437 1.56 -16.81 -13.90
C ASP A 437 2.72 -15.98 -14.52
N GLY A 438 3.75 -16.61 -15.09
CA GLY A 438 4.80 -15.91 -15.84
C GLY A 438 5.82 -15.11 -14.99
N LEU A 439 6.07 -15.51 -13.74
CA LEU A 439 7.09 -14.88 -12.88
C LEU A 439 8.51 -15.27 -13.32
N GLY A 440 9.45 -14.31 -13.32
CA GLY A 440 10.86 -14.53 -13.61
C GLY A 440 11.72 -14.58 -12.34
N HIS A 441 12.87 -15.25 -12.41
CA HIS A 441 13.89 -15.28 -11.35
C HIS A 441 15.24 -14.83 -11.92
N GLY A 442 15.99 -14.00 -11.19
CA GLY A 442 17.34 -13.60 -11.59
C GLY A 442 18.11 -12.82 -10.52
N PRO A 443 19.43 -12.62 -10.71
CA PRO A 443 20.28 -11.93 -9.75
C PRO A 443 19.88 -10.46 -9.60
N ILE A 444 19.94 -9.90 -8.38
CA ILE A 444 19.84 -8.45 -8.18
C ILE A 444 21.09 -7.79 -8.75
N GLY A 445 20.93 -6.91 -9.74
CA GLY A 445 22.03 -6.14 -10.34
C GLY A 445 22.73 -6.78 -11.54
N ALA A 446 22.21 -7.89 -12.10
CA ALA A 446 22.67 -8.38 -13.40
C ALA A 446 21.98 -7.61 -14.54
N ASP A 447 22.76 -7.02 -15.45
CA ASP A 447 22.26 -6.50 -16.72
C ASP A 447 21.51 -7.62 -17.46
N LEU A 448 20.20 -7.44 -17.67
CA LEU A 448 19.29 -8.42 -18.27
C LEU A 448 19.48 -8.56 -19.80
N ASP A 449 20.72 -8.55 -20.29
CA ASP A 449 21.05 -8.55 -21.74
C ASP A 449 21.42 -9.92 -22.33
N ALA A 450 21.24 -11.03 -21.61
CA ALA A 450 21.65 -12.35 -22.10
C ALA A 450 20.47 -13.30 -22.37
N ARG A 451 19.97 -13.28 -23.62
CA ARG A 451 19.58 -14.45 -24.44
C ARG A 451 18.77 -15.59 -23.79
N SER A 452 17.72 -15.32 -23.02
CA SER A 452 16.67 -16.33 -22.82
C SER A 452 15.68 -16.27 -23.98
N GLU A 453 15.89 -17.10 -24.99
CA GLU A 453 14.90 -17.34 -26.06
C GLU A 453 13.56 -17.75 -25.42
N GLY A 454 12.55 -16.88 -25.52
CA GLY A 454 11.15 -17.20 -25.20
C GLY A 454 10.54 -16.60 -23.93
N GLY A 455 11.25 -15.75 -23.17
CA GLY A 455 10.67 -15.05 -22.02
C GLY A 455 10.95 -13.56 -22.11
N GLU A 456 9.94 -12.73 -22.38
CA GLU A 456 10.14 -11.27 -22.37
C GLU A 456 9.75 -10.65 -21.02
N PRO A 457 10.73 -10.13 -20.27
CA PRO A 457 10.49 -9.04 -19.33
C PRO A 457 11.36 -7.83 -19.69
N ARG A 458 10.77 -6.68 -20.03
CA ARG A 458 11.46 -5.36 -19.97
C ARG A 458 10.50 -4.19 -19.72
N TRP A 459 10.67 -3.50 -18.58
CA TRP A 459 10.95 -2.04 -18.47
C TRP A 459 10.89 -1.51 -17.01
N PRO A 460 11.96 -0.89 -16.47
CA PRO A 460 13.38 -1.17 -16.69
C PRO A 460 14.07 -1.70 -15.41
N VAL A 461 15.07 -2.56 -15.58
CA VAL A 461 16.12 -2.78 -14.55
C VAL A 461 17.46 -2.98 -15.24
N PRO A 462 18.43 -2.10 -14.95
CA PRO A 462 19.82 -2.58 -14.93
C PRO A 462 20.63 -2.20 -13.67
N SER A 463 20.11 -1.40 -12.73
CA SER A 463 20.72 -1.25 -11.38
C SER A 463 19.75 -0.72 -10.31
N LEU A 464 18.45 -0.86 -10.58
CA LEU A 464 17.27 -0.31 -9.87
C LEU A 464 17.30 1.18 -9.42
N PRO A 465 17.81 2.16 -10.20
CA PRO A 465 17.19 3.47 -10.23
C PRO A 465 16.00 3.39 -11.21
N GLY A 466 14.79 3.16 -10.69
CA GLY A 466 13.58 3.20 -11.52
C GLY A 466 13.28 4.62 -12.04
N LEU A 467 12.15 4.80 -12.75
CA LEU A 467 11.58 6.14 -12.99
C LEU A 467 11.59 6.94 -11.69
N PRO A 468 11.73 8.27 -11.70
CA PRO A 468 11.57 9.05 -10.49
C PRO A 468 10.41 8.58 -9.60
N ARG A 469 10.54 8.48 -8.28
CA ARG A 469 9.43 8.15 -7.35
C ARG A 469 8.16 8.95 -7.63
N TRP A 470 8.29 10.17 -8.16
CA TRP A 470 7.17 11.02 -8.59
C TRP A 470 6.54 10.68 -9.95
N GLN A 471 7.25 9.93 -10.80
CA GLN A 471 6.76 9.29 -12.02
C GLN A 471 6.34 7.84 -11.76
N ARG A 472 6.83 7.21 -10.68
CA ARG A 472 6.37 5.92 -10.19
C ARG A 472 5.04 6.09 -9.51
N GLU A 473 4.03 5.47 -10.06
CA GLU A 473 2.77 5.35 -9.37
C GLU A 473 2.79 4.13 -8.45
N SER A 474 1.94 4.15 -7.44
CA SER A 474 1.87 3.14 -6.37
C SER A 474 1.72 1.69 -6.86
N TRP A 475 1.36 1.51 -8.14
CA TRP A 475 1.12 0.27 -8.88
C TRP A 475 2.20 -0.05 -9.93
N GLN A 476 3.12 0.89 -10.20
CA GLN A 476 4.25 0.70 -11.12
C GLN A 476 5.49 0.14 -10.42
N GLN A 477 5.43 -0.15 -9.12
CA GLN A 477 6.49 -0.91 -8.47
C GLN A 477 6.28 -2.38 -8.82
N PRO A 478 7.06 -2.97 -9.75
CA PRO A 478 7.02 -4.40 -9.92
C PRO A 478 7.34 -5.03 -8.58
N TRP A 479 6.55 -6.04 -8.26
CA TRP A 479 6.78 -6.84 -7.09
C TRP A 479 8.16 -7.48 -7.22
N ILE A 480 9.10 -7.07 -6.38
CA ILE A 480 10.35 -7.80 -6.19
C ILE A 480 10.19 -8.53 -4.88
N GLY A 481 9.81 -9.81 -4.95
CA GLY A 481 10.11 -10.73 -3.88
C GLY A 481 11.62 -10.83 -3.81
N VAL A 482 12.23 -10.07 -2.92
CA VAL A 482 13.68 -10.11 -2.74
C VAL A 482 13.98 -11.26 -1.80
N GLU A 483 14.49 -12.33 -2.40
CA GLU A 483 15.07 -13.45 -1.69
C GLU A 483 16.57 -13.49 -2.02
N GLY A 484 17.39 -14.00 -1.12
CA GLY A 484 18.82 -14.03 -1.40
C GLY A 484 19.61 -14.71 -0.32
N LEU A 485 20.91 -14.84 -0.58
CA LEU A 485 21.86 -15.38 0.37
C LEU A 485 22.70 -14.26 0.97
N VAL A 486 22.67 -14.15 2.29
CA VAL A 486 23.60 -13.31 3.06
C VAL A 486 24.47 -14.27 3.87
N ASP A 487 25.77 -14.24 3.65
CA ASP A 487 26.72 -15.17 4.28
C ASP A 487 26.32 -16.65 4.11
N GLY A 488 25.81 -17.01 2.92
CA GLY A 488 25.36 -18.37 2.60
C GLY A 488 24.03 -18.78 3.24
N ARG A 489 23.31 -17.86 3.91
CA ARG A 489 22.02 -18.12 4.56
C ARG A 489 20.86 -17.47 3.82
N PRO A 490 19.74 -18.19 3.61
CA PRO A 490 18.53 -17.61 3.02
C PRO A 490 17.99 -16.44 3.83
N CYS A 491 17.69 -15.33 3.15
CA CYS A 491 17.02 -14.16 3.70
C CYS A 491 15.89 -13.72 2.77
N ARG A 492 14.91 -13.01 3.33
CA ARG A 492 13.75 -12.52 2.59
C ARG A 492 13.47 -11.07 3.01
N LEU A 493 13.61 -10.12 2.08
CA LEU A 493 13.32 -8.71 2.37
C LEU A 493 11.89 -8.28 2.00
N GLY A 494 11.15 -9.13 1.30
CA GLY A 494 9.75 -8.86 1.00
C GLY A 494 9.05 -10.03 0.34
N ARG A 495 7.87 -10.40 0.85
CA ARG A 495 6.92 -11.29 0.18
C ARG A 495 5.48 -10.79 0.39
N GLY A 496 5.18 -9.61 -0.15
CA GLY A 496 3.84 -9.04 -0.12
C GLY A 496 3.78 -7.76 -0.97
N PRO A 497 2.60 -7.34 -1.47
CA PRO A 497 2.45 -6.22 -2.39
C PRO A 497 3.19 -4.96 -1.91
N ARG A 498 3.23 -4.78 -0.58
CA ARG A 498 4.22 -3.98 0.15
C ARG A 498 4.40 -4.54 1.55
N SER A 499 5.63 -4.50 2.07
CA SER A 499 5.90 -4.65 3.50
C SER A 499 6.19 -3.28 4.10
N ALA A 500 5.57 -2.97 5.24
CA ALA A 500 5.97 -1.84 6.09
C ALA A 500 6.96 -2.25 7.19
N ALA A 501 7.55 -3.45 7.07
CA ALA A 501 8.53 -3.92 8.04
C ALA A 501 9.84 -3.17 7.79
N GLY A 502 10.06 -2.15 8.62
CA GLY A 502 11.35 -1.51 8.71
C GLY A 502 11.81 -0.74 7.49
N PRO A 503 13.09 -0.34 7.53
CA PRO A 503 13.74 0.36 6.44
C PRO A 503 14.05 -0.58 5.29
N ASP A 504 14.23 0.00 4.10
CA ASP A 504 14.59 -0.75 2.92
C ASP A 504 16.05 -1.23 2.97
N LEU A 505 16.24 -2.55 3.14
CA LEU A 505 17.56 -3.18 3.25
C LEU A 505 18.13 -3.66 1.91
N ARG A 506 17.42 -3.45 0.79
CA ARG A 506 17.87 -3.85 -0.54
C ARG A 506 19.20 -3.22 -0.95
N PRO A 507 19.49 -1.93 -0.66
CA PRO A 507 20.79 -1.33 -0.97
C PRO A 507 21.95 -2.06 -0.28
N TRP A 508 21.77 -2.45 0.98
CA TRP A 508 22.79 -3.17 1.73
C TRP A 508 23.10 -4.56 1.13
N LEU A 509 22.06 -5.28 0.68
CA LEU A 509 22.23 -6.59 0.03
C LEU A 509 23.01 -6.52 -1.28
N ALA A 510 22.78 -5.47 -2.09
CA ALA A 510 23.47 -5.29 -3.35
C ALA A 510 25.00 -5.20 -3.17
N GLU A 511 25.46 -4.72 -2.02
CA GLU A 511 26.87 -4.57 -1.69
C GLU A 511 27.48 -5.81 -0.99
N HIS A 512 26.65 -6.66 -0.34
CA HIS A 512 27.13 -7.67 0.63
C HIS A 512 26.64 -9.12 0.38
N GLY A 513 26.04 -9.47 -0.76
CA GLY A 513 25.63 -10.85 -1.01
C GLY A 513 25.18 -11.22 -2.43
N ALA A 514 25.19 -12.52 -2.73
CA ALA A 514 24.57 -13.08 -3.93
C ALA A 514 23.04 -13.10 -3.73
N THR A 515 22.36 -12.06 -4.20
CA THR A 515 20.91 -11.89 -4.01
C THR A 515 20.16 -12.22 -5.30
N THR A 516 19.05 -12.95 -5.21
CA THR A 516 18.20 -13.33 -6.36
C THR A 516 16.81 -12.74 -6.21
N ALA A 517 16.52 -11.68 -6.93
CA ALA A 517 15.18 -11.14 -7.01
C ALA A 517 14.26 -12.12 -7.75
N THR A 518 13.12 -12.44 -7.13
CA THR A 518 11.98 -12.99 -7.86
C THR A 518 11.05 -11.84 -8.18
N TRP A 519 10.83 -11.55 -9.45
CA TRP A 519 9.91 -10.49 -9.84
C TRP A 519 8.63 -11.04 -10.43
N GLY A 520 7.53 -10.35 -10.15
CA GLY A 520 6.26 -10.59 -10.81
C GLY A 520 5.95 -9.55 -11.85
N VAL A 521 5.64 -10.02 -13.06
CA VAL A 521 5.18 -9.18 -14.16
C VAL A 521 3.65 -9.26 -14.18
N ALA A 522 2.98 -8.12 -14.06
CA ALA A 522 1.55 -8.06 -14.41
C ALA A 522 1.43 -8.37 -15.91
N THR A 523 0.61 -9.36 -16.26
CA THR A 523 0.39 -9.74 -17.66
C THR A 523 -0.07 -8.55 -18.48
N ALA A 524 0.40 -8.47 -19.72
CA ALA A 524 0.04 -7.38 -20.62
C ALA A 524 -1.49 -7.34 -20.83
N GLY A 525 -2.16 -6.34 -20.26
CA GLY A 525 -3.54 -6.02 -20.60
C GLY A 525 -3.67 -5.44 -22.01
N GLU A 526 -4.91 -5.17 -22.43
CA GLU A 526 -5.18 -4.45 -23.68
C GLU A 526 -4.35 -3.15 -23.75
N ARG A 527 -3.78 -2.82 -24.91
CA ARG A 527 -2.98 -1.61 -25.10
C ARG A 527 -3.62 -0.75 -26.17
N TRP A 528 -3.74 0.54 -25.91
CA TRP A 528 -4.15 1.54 -26.89
C TRP A 528 -3.05 2.58 -27.04
N MET A 529 -2.84 3.06 -28.25
CA MET A 529 -1.95 4.18 -28.53
C MET A 529 -2.59 5.07 -29.56
N GLY A 530 -2.45 6.38 -29.36
CA GLY A 530 -2.89 7.39 -30.29
C GLY A 530 -1.86 8.50 -30.43
N GLU A 531 -1.98 9.22 -31.54
CA GLU A 531 -1.12 10.32 -31.90
C GLU A 531 -1.99 11.54 -32.26
N ALA A 532 -1.63 12.72 -31.78
CA ALA A 532 -2.23 13.99 -32.19
C ALA A 532 -1.16 15.01 -32.53
N ARG A 533 -1.35 15.72 -33.64
CA ARG A 533 -0.63 16.98 -33.89
C ARG A 533 -1.37 18.10 -33.19
N VAL A 534 -0.78 18.61 -32.12
CA VAL A 534 -1.37 19.63 -31.27
C VAL A 534 -0.48 20.87 -31.22
N GLU A 535 -1.10 22.03 -31.11
CA GLU A 535 -0.37 23.28 -30.87
C GLU A 535 0.17 23.25 -29.43
N HIS A 536 1.48 23.46 -29.25
CA HIS A 536 2.19 23.39 -27.96
C HIS A 536 2.06 22.03 -27.23
N PRO A 537 2.67 20.95 -27.75
CA PRO A 537 2.43 19.60 -27.26
C PRO A 537 2.92 19.35 -25.82
N MET A 538 3.89 20.12 -25.33
CA MET A 538 4.31 20.08 -23.93
C MET A 538 3.23 20.61 -22.97
N ARG A 539 2.46 21.62 -23.38
CA ARG A 539 1.35 22.15 -22.57
C ARG A 539 0.24 21.10 -22.52
N VAL A 540 -0.08 20.49 -23.65
CA VAL A 540 -1.10 19.44 -23.75
C VAL A 540 -0.72 18.20 -22.94
N ALA A 541 0.53 17.75 -23.04
CA ALA A 541 1.07 16.68 -22.20
C ALA A 541 0.89 16.99 -20.70
N ARG A 542 1.14 18.24 -20.29
CA ARG A 542 0.96 18.68 -18.90
C ARG A 542 -0.51 18.64 -18.47
N GLU A 543 -1.44 19.06 -19.32
CA GLU A 543 -2.87 19.03 -18.99
C GLU A 543 -3.41 17.59 -18.93
N LEU A 544 -2.97 16.69 -19.81
CA LEU A 544 -3.29 15.25 -19.70
C LEU A 544 -2.77 14.63 -18.39
N LEU A 545 -1.53 14.95 -18.00
CA LEU A 545 -0.99 14.48 -16.73
C LEU A 545 -1.73 15.05 -15.51
N ARG A 546 -2.36 16.22 -15.67
CA ARG A 546 -3.17 16.86 -14.62
C ARG A 546 -4.59 16.32 -14.56
N SER A 547 -5.12 15.77 -15.64
CA SER A 547 -6.49 15.28 -15.69
C SER A 547 -6.68 13.89 -15.08
N ASP A 548 -5.67 13.32 -14.41
CA ASP A 548 -5.66 11.93 -13.91
C ASP A 548 -5.82 10.86 -15.01
N LEU A 549 -5.86 11.24 -16.28
CA LEU A 549 -5.67 10.31 -17.39
C LEU A 549 -4.19 9.98 -17.39
N ARG A 550 -3.82 8.79 -16.88
CA ARG A 550 -2.43 8.44 -16.58
C ARG A 550 -1.86 7.57 -17.71
N PRO A 551 -1.30 8.15 -18.77
CA PRO A 551 -0.88 7.36 -19.92
C PRO A 551 0.35 6.51 -19.56
N ALA A 552 0.31 5.25 -19.99
CA ALA A 552 1.45 4.35 -19.96
C ALA A 552 2.57 4.80 -20.91
N VAL A 553 2.23 5.56 -21.96
CA VAL A 553 3.19 6.16 -22.90
C VAL A 553 2.81 7.62 -23.12
N LEU A 554 3.74 8.53 -22.88
CA LEU A 554 3.58 9.95 -23.22
C LEU A 554 4.89 10.42 -23.85
N GLY A 555 4.82 10.85 -25.11
CA GLY A 555 6.03 11.19 -25.85
C GLY A 555 5.78 12.22 -26.94
N LEU A 556 6.87 12.78 -27.46
CA LEU A 556 6.86 13.62 -28.64
C LEU A 556 7.55 12.87 -29.77
N ARG A 557 6.87 12.75 -30.92
CA ARG A 557 7.42 12.15 -32.12
C ARG A 557 7.14 13.07 -33.31
N GLU A 558 8.19 13.57 -33.95
CA GLU A 558 8.08 14.40 -35.17
C GLU A 558 7.10 15.59 -35.02
N GLY A 559 7.05 16.20 -33.83
CA GLY A 559 6.15 17.31 -33.50
C GLY A 559 4.72 16.91 -33.12
N ALA A 560 4.39 15.61 -33.10
CA ALA A 560 3.13 15.08 -32.62
C ALA A 560 3.25 14.56 -31.17
N LEU A 561 2.16 14.71 -30.42
CA LEU A 561 1.99 14.13 -29.09
C LEU A 561 1.52 12.67 -29.23
N VAL A 562 2.30 11.75 -28.70
CA VAL A 562 1.98 10.32 -28.64
C VAL A 562 1.51 9.98 -27.23
N VAL A 563 0.33 9.39 -27.12
CA VAL A 563 -0.30 9.00 -25.86
C VAL A 563 -0.70 7.53 -25.95
N GLY A 564 -0.35 6.72 -24.94
CA GLY A 564 -0.74 5.33 -24.86
C GLY A 564 -1.28 4.96 -23.49
N PHE A 565 -2.29 4.10 -23.48
CA PHE A 565 -2.91 3.55 -22.28
C PHE A 565 -2.81 2.03 -22.31
N ARG A 566 -2.86 1.40 -21.15
CA ARG A 566 -2.83 -0.07 -21.02
C ARG A 566 -3.93 -0.54 -20.07
N GLY A 567 -4.19 -1.83 -20.08
CA GLY A 567 -5.25 -2.46 -19.31
C GLY A 567 -6.61 -2.40 -20.01
N PRO A 568 -7.61 -3.13 -19.48
CA PRO A 568 -9.00 -3.15 -19.97
C PRO A 568 -9.67 -1.78 -20.15
N ALA A 569 -9.22 -0.73 -19.45
CA ALA A 569 -9.75 0.63 -19.62
C ALA A 569 -9.12 1.43 -20.77
N ALA A 570 -8.09 0.90 -21.45
CA ALA A 570 -7.27 1.67 -22.39
C ALA A 570 -8.11 2.38 -23.47
N ARG A 571 -9.11 1.71 -24.06
CA ARG A 571 -9.98 2.30 -25.08
C ARG A 571 -10.86 3.45 -24.56
N ARG A 572 -11.30 3.41 -23.30
CA ARG A 572 -12.12 4.49 -22.74
C ARG A 572 -11.28 5.69 -22.35
N MET A 573 -10.09 5.44 -21.78
CA MET A 573 -9.12 6.49 -21.47
C MET A 573 -8.65 7.20 -22.74
N ALA A 574 -8.51 6.45 -23.84
CA ALA A 574 -8.24 7.01 -25.15
C ALA A 574 -9.29 8.01 -25.62
N VAL A 575 -10.58 7.66 -25.52
CA VAL A 575 -11.69 8.55 -25.91
C VAL A 575 -11.66 9.82 -25.06
N LEU A 576 -11.55 9.69 -23.75
CA LEU A 576 -11.46 10.85 -22.85
C LEU A 576 -10.26 11.74 -23.15
N ALA A 577 -9.09 11.14 -23.37
CA ALA A 577 -7.90 11.90 -23.74
C ALA A 577 -8.10 12.62 -25.08
N SER A 578 -8.83 12.00 -26.03
CA SER A 578 -9.14 12.63 -27.32
C SER A 578 -10.08 13.82 -27.18
N ASP A 579 -11.08 13.73 -26.29
CA ASP A 579 -12.02 14.82 -26.00
C ASP A 579 -11.35 16.00 -25.27
N GLN A 580 -10.36 15.72 -24.42
CA GLN A 580 -9.65 16.76 -23.66
C GLN A 580 -8.57 17.51 -24.45
N VAL A 581 -8.25 17.07 -25.67
CA VAL A 581 -7.14 17.60 -26.47
C VAL A 581 -7.65 18.30 -27.74
N PRO A 582 -7.42 19.63 -27.89
CA PRO A 582 -7.77 20.36 -29.12
C PRO A 582 -7.07 19.74 -30.34
N GLY A 583 -7.84 19.30 -31.34
CA GLY A 583 -7.34 18.66 -32.57
C GLY A 583 -7.48 17.14 -32.63
N GLY A 584 -7.89 16.46 -31.55
CA GLY A 584 -8.22 15.03 -31.50
C GLY A 584 -7.01 14.08 -31.53
N LEU A 585 -6.95 13.12 -30.60
CA LEU A 585 -6.04 11.97 -30.68
C LEU A 585 -6.57 10.97 -31.72
N THR A 586 -5.78 10.72 -32.76
CA THR A 586 -6.08 9.67 -33.74
C THR A 586 -5.58 8.33 -33.22
N GLU A 587 -6.43 7.30 -33.28
CA GLU A 587 -6.02 5.93 -32.93
C GLU A 587 -5.01 5.41 -33.96
N VAL A 588 -3.86 4.94 -33.48
CA VAL A 588 -2.86 4.30 -34.32
C VAL A 588 -2.95 2.78 -34.09
N PRO A 589 -3.07 1.97 -35.16
CA PRO A 589 -3.13 0.53 -35.02
C PRO A 589 -1.92 0.00 -34.25
N TRP A 590 -2.20 -0.90 -33.31
CA TRP A 590 -1.18 -1.60 -32.56
C TRP A 590 -0.15 -2.24 -33.49
N ARG A 591 1.10 -1.78 -33.41
CA ARG A 591 2.28 -2.51 -33.88
C ARG A 591 3.22 -2.65 -32.70
N MET A 592 3.66 -3.88 -32.41
CA MET A 592 4.91 -4.05 -31.67
C MET A 592 5.98 -3.30 -32.46
N LEU A 593 6.42 -2.16 -31.94
CA LEU A 593 7.63 -1.55 -32.44
C LEU A 593 8.78 -2.46 -31.98
N PRO A 594 9.67 -2.90 -32.90
CA PRO A 594 10.86 -3.63 -32.49
C PRO A 594 11.61 -2.77 -31.47
N VAL A 595 12.05 -3.40 -30.38
CA VAL A 595 12.99 -2.77 -29.45
C VAL A 595 14.17 -2.29 -30.29
N VAL A 596 14.58 -1.03 -30.12
CA VAL A 596 15.79 -0.53 -30.78
C VAL A 596 16.95 -1.34 -30.22
N GLU A 597 17.39 -2.36 -30.96
CA GLU A 597 18.61 -3.10 -30.66
C GLU A 597 19.80 -2.25 -31.10
N GLY A 598 20.44 -1.63 -30.13
CA GLY A 598 21.64 -0.83 -30.31
C GLY A 598 22.15 -0.33 -28.95
N PRO A 599 23.46 -0.07 -28.80
CA PRO A 599 23.99 0.49 -27.57
C PRO A 599 23.30 1.84 -27.27
N LEU A 600 22.86 2.01 -26.02
CA LEU A 600 22.45 3.32 -25.51
C LEU A 600 23.69 4.21 -25.46
N GLU A 601 23.85 5.11 -26.43
CA GLU A 601 24.90 6.11 -26.38
C GLU A 601 24.52 7.21 -25.38
N ARG A 602 25.39 7.41 -24.38
CA ARG A 602 25.28 8.48 -23.41
C ARG A 602 25.50 9.81 -24.13
N CYS A 603 24.49 10.66 -24.21
CA CYS A 603 24.65 12.03 -24.68
C CYS A 603 25.52 12.77 -23.66
N ALA A 604 26.67 13.31 -24.11
CA ALA A 604 27.48 14.19 -23.28
C ALA A 604 26.76 15.53 -23.14
N ASP A 605 26.72 16.06 -21.92
CA ASP A 605 25.79 17.08 -21.41
C ASP A 605 25.85 18.49 -22.07
N ASP A 606 26.52 18.70 -23.20
CA ASP A 606 26.98 20.05 -23.58
C ASP A 606 26.55 20.59 -24.97
N ASP A 607 25.64 19.94 -25.72
CA ASP A 607 25.16 20.50 -27.02
C ASP A 607 23.65 20.33 -27.28
N PRO A 608 22.84 21.41 -27.21
CA PRO A 608 21.40 21.39 -27.52
C PRO A 608 21.06 21.05 -28.99
N ALA A 609 22.02 20.98 -29.90
CA ALA A 609 21.80 20.68 -31.31
C ALA A 609 21.87 19.17 -31.66
N ALA A 610 22.24 18.30 -30.73
CA ALA A 610 22.42 16.85 -30.99
C ALA A 610 21.10 16.04 -31.10
N CYS A 611 19.92 16.64 -30.88
CA CYS A 611 18.63 15.95 -30.92
C CYS A 611 18.03 15.69 -32.32
N HIS A 612 18.82 15.74 -33.40
CA HIS A 612 18.32 15.45 -34.76
C HIS A 612 19.15 14.39 -35.49
N ALA A 613 18.78 13.13 -35.29
CA ALA A 613 18.80 12.03 -36.27
C ALA A 613 18.55 10.74 -35.49
N THR A 614 17.47 10.00 -35.74
CA THR A 614 17.57 8.86 -36.66
C THR A 614 16.27 8.70 -37.45
N ALA A 615 16.21 9.35 -38.60
CA ALA A 615 15.33 8.96 -39.69
C ALA A 615 16.20 8.64 -40.92
N SER A 616 16.27 7.37 -41.29
CA SER A 616 16.29 6.86 -42.68
C SER A 616 16.80 5.41 -42.65
N SER A 617 16.08 4.48 -43.24
CA SER A 617 16.36 4.17 -44.64
C SER A 617 15.10 3.84 -45.43
N ALA A 618 14.70 4.75 -46.31
CA ALA A 618 14.27 4.44 -47.67
C ALA A 618 13.85 5.73 -48.39
N PHE A 619 14.79 6.49 -48.94
CA PHE A 619 14.53 7.28 -50.15
C PHE A 619 15.86 7.49 -50.90
N ARG A 620 15.91 7.00 -52.15
CA ARG A 620 17.02 7.23 -53.09
C ARG A 620 16.97 8.66 -53.62
N PRO A 621 18.12 9.30 -53.88
CA PRO A 621 18.18 10.66 -54.39
C PRO A 621 17.96 10.71 -55.90
N VAL A 622 17.08 11.62 -56.35
CA VAL A 622 17.09 12.11 -57.74
C VAL A 622 18.04 13.29 -57.79
N ARG A 623 19.12 13.15 -58.57
CA ARG A 623 20.10 14.21 -58.85
C ARG A 623 19.43 15.41 -59.52
N ARG A 624 19.75 16.62 -59.07
CA ARG A 624 19.74 17.82 -59.91
C ARG A 624 21.17 18.20 -60.27
N THR A 625 21.37 18.63 -61.49
CA THR A 625 22.60 19.27 -61.99
C THR A 625 22.17 20.32 -63.02
N PRO A 626 22.98 21.36 -63.21
CA PRO A 626 23.22 22.47 -62.28
C PRO A 626 22.03 23.43 -62.20
#